data_AF-A0A165G371-F1
#
_entry.id   AF-A0A165G371-F1
#
_cell.length_a   1.000
_cell.length_b   1.000
_cell.length_c   1.000
_cell.angle_alpha   90.00
_cell.angle_beta   90.00
_cell.angle_gamma   90.00
#
_symmetry.space_group_name_H-M   'P 1'
#
loop_
_entity.id
_entity.type
_entity.pdbx_description
1 polymer ?
#
loop_
_entity_poly.entity_id
_entity_poly.type
_entity_poly.pdbx_seq_one_letter_code
_entity_poly.pdbx_strand_id
1 'polypeptide(L)'
;PGNNGNGNTNGKNVNRNGKGKPRKSNTPFQRVKADGAKFDDVRLQDNRYEARGAGANDYGERAARDLIVTRGAGFRKEKNKKKRGSYRGGDITMQSYSIKFT
;
A
#
# COMPACT_ATOMS: atom_id res chain seq x y z
N PRO A 1 14.75 -59.07 11.39
CA PRO A 1 15.00 -57.80 12.12
C PRO A 1 15.20 -56.63 11.15
N GLY A 2 14.28 -55.70 10.88
CA GLY A 2 12.90 -55.43 11.28
C GLY A 2 12.49 -54.23 10.41
N ASN A 3 11.37 -54.35 9.69
CA ASN A 3 10.86 -53.39 8.72
C ASN A 3 10.02 -52.32 9.45
N ASN A 4 10.46 -51.06 9.45
CA ASN A 4 9.73 -49.95 10.10
C ASN A 4 8.79 -49.26 9.10
N GLY A 5 7.61 -49.84 8.90
CA GLY A 5 6.45 -49.14 8.36
C GLY A 5 5.75 -48.35 9.47
N ASN A 6 5.81 -47.02 9.42
CA ASN A 6 5.03 -46.17 10.33
C ASN A 6 3.76 -45.67 9.63
N GLY A 7 2.72 -46.50 9.66
CA GLY A 7 1.37 -46.13 9.24
C GLY A 7 0.67 -45.36 10.35
N ASN A 8 0.68 -44.03 10.29
CA ASN A 8 -0.17 -43.22 11.15
C ASN A 8 -1.55 -43.06 10.50
N THR A 9 -2.47 -43.96 10.84
CA THR A 9 -3.91 -43.77 10.64
C THR A 9 -4.49 -43.26 11.94
N ASN A 10 -5.01 -42.03 11.98
CA ASN A 10 -6.26 -41.67 12.65
C ASN A 10 -6.53 -40.17 12.59
N GLY A 11 -7.63 -39.83 11.93
CA GLY A 11 -8.16 -38.47 11.86
C GLY A 11 -9.42 -38.37 11.00
N LYS A 12 -10.26 -39.42 10.94
CA LYS A 12 -11.63 -39.29 10.43
C LYS A 12 -12.46 -38.66 11.54
N ASN A 13 -12.66 -37.35 11.48
CA ASN A 13 -13.74 -36.71 12.21
C ASN A 13 -14.74 -36.13 11.20
N VAL A 14 -15.86 -36.83 11.05
CA VAL A 14 -17.00 -36.47 10.22
C VAL A 14 -17.98 -35.73 11.12
N ASN A 15 -18.29 -34.46 10.85
CA ASN A 15 -19.64 -34.04 10.46
C ASN A 15 -19.66 -32.56 10.06
N ARG A 16 -20.19 -32.28 8.86
CA ARG A 16 -20.41 -30.94 8.32
C ARG A 16 -21.82 -30.54 8.73
N ASN A 17 -22.01 -29.37 9.35
CA ASN A 17 -23.29 -28.66 9.27
C ASN A 17 -23.12 -27.16 9.50
N GLY A 18 -22.83 -26.49 8.39
CA GLY A 18 -22.97 -25.06 8.21
C GLY A 18 -22.77 -24.83 6.72
N LYS A 19 -23.87 -24.64 5.97
CA LYS A 19 -23.84 -24.33 4.53
C LYS A 19 -23.23 -22.93 4.34
N GLY A 20 -21.94 -22.80 4.59
CA GLY A 20 -21.15 -21.63 4.24
C GLY A 20 -20.86 -21.66 2.74
N LYS A 21 -21.06 -20.53 2.06
CA LYS A 21 -20.73 -20.36 0.64
C LYS A 21 -19.34 -20.94 0.34
N PRO A 22 -19.16 -21.60 -0.82
CA PRO A 22 -17.86 -22.14 -1.21
C PRO A 22 -16.83 -21.03 -1.18
N ARG A 23 -15.75 -21.23 -0.42
CA ARG A 23 -14.64 -20.26 -0.35
C ARG A 23 -14.02 -20.19 -1.74
N LYS A 24 -13.90 -18.98 -2.29
CA LYS A 24 -13.17 -18.78 -3.56
C LYS A 24 -11.75 -19.29 -3.37
N SER A 25 -11.34 -20.25 -4.21
CA SER A 25 -9.98 -20.78 -4.21
C SER A 25 -8.98 -19.64 -4.45
N ASN A 26 -7.82 -19.69 -3.81
CA ASN A 26 -6.72 -18.73 -3.99
C ASN A 26 -7.01 -17.26 -3.58
N THR A 27 -8.03 -17.00 -2.77
CA THR A 27 -8.25 -15.66 -2.21
C THR A 27 -7.65 -15.57 -0.80
N PRO A 28 -6.61 -14.74 -0.56
CA PRO A 28 -6.07 -14.55 0.78
C PRO A 28 -7.09 -13.86 1.69
N PHE A 29 -6.96 -14.04 3.01
CA PHE A 29 -7.80 -13.33 3.97
C PHE A 29 -7.61 -11.82 3.83
N GLN A 30 -8.71 -11.09 3.70
CA GLN A 30 -8.73 -9.63 3.61
C GLN A 30 -9.63 -9.07 4.72
N ARG A 31 -9.12 -8.12 5.50
CA ARG A 31 -9.90 -7.41 6.53
C ARG A 31 -10.92 -6.45 5.91
N VAL A 32 -10.55 -5.82 4.80
CA VAL A 32 -11.36 -4.86 4.05
C VAL A 32 -11.53 -5.39 2.63
N LYS A 33 -12.76 -5.37 2.11
CA LYS A 33 -13.05 -5.75 0.72
C LYS A 33 -12.87 -4.51 -0.16
N ALA A 34 -11.89 -4.53 -1.07
CA ALA A 34 -11.61 -3.39 -1.95
C ALA A 34 -12.72 -3.15 -2.98
N ASP A 35 -13.37 -4.22 -3.47
CA ASP A 35 -14.36 -4.17 -4.56
C ASP A 35 -15.57 -3.26 -4.31
N GLY A 36 -15.87 -2.94 -3.04
CA GLY A 36 -16.99 -2.10 -2.64
C GLY A 36 -16.60 -0.77 -1.99
N ALA A 37 -15.31 -0.41 -2.02
CA ALA A 37 -14.85 0.85 -1.45
C ALA A 37 -15.40 2.01 -2.28
N LYS A 38 -16.25 2.84 -1.64
CA LYS A 38 -16.71 4.10 -2.20
C LYS A 38 -15.82 5.21 -1.65
N PHE A 39 -15.37 6.09 -2.53
CA PHE A 39 -14.65 7.29 -2.15
C PHE A 39 -15.63 8.45 -2.10
N ASP A 40 -15.57 9.25 -1.03
CA ASP A 40 -16.42 10.44 -0.88
C ASP A 40 -16.00 11.56 -1.84
N ASP A 41 -14.72 11.58 -2.26
CA ASP A 41 -14.15 12.52 -3.22
C ASP A 41 -13.23 11.79 -4.20
N VAL A 42 -13.29 12.17 -5.48
CA VAL A 42 -12.45 11.61 -6.55
C VAL A 42 -10.95 11.82 -6.28
N ARG A 43 -10.58 12.90 -5.60
CA ARG A 43 -9.19 13.23 -5.25
C ARG A 43 -8.57 12.22 -4.28
N LEU A 44 -9.38 11.44 -3.56
CA LEU A 44 -8.90 10.40 -2.64
C LEU A 44 -8.52 9.08 -3.35
N GLN A 45 -8.83 8.95 -4.64
CA GLN A 45 -8.58 7.72 -5.39
C GLN A 45 -7.08 7.54 -5.70
N ASP A 46 -6.33 8.63 -5.82
CA ASP A 46 -4.91 8.59 -6.18
C ASP A 46 -4.06 9.40 -5.18
N ASN A 47 -3.10 8.71 -4.55
CA ASN A 47 -2.16 9.28 -3.59
C ASN A 47 -0.85 9.78 -4.23
N ARG A 48 -0.72 9.71 -5.56
CA ARG A 48 0.47 10.21 -6.25
C ARG A 48 0.58 11.72 -6.08
N TYR A 49 1.81 12.21 -6.06
CA TYR A 49 2.09 13.64 -6.00
C TYR A 49 1.42 14.41 -7.17
N GLU A 50 1.45 13.84 -8.38
CA GLU A 50 0.88 14.45 -9.60
C GLU A 50 -0.65 14.64 -9.52
N ALA A 51 -1.35 13.75 -8.80
CA ALA A 51 -2.80 13.78 -8.68
C ALA A 51 -3.32 14.96 -7.85
N ARG A 52 -2.45 15.65 -7.10
CA ARG A 52 -2.85 16.79 -6.28
C ARG A 52 -3.21 18.04 -7.10
N GLY A 53 -2.82 18.10 -8.37
CA GLY A 53 -3.08 19.25 -9.25
C GLY A 53 -2.30 20.52 -8.89
N ALA A 54 -1.11 20.38 -8.29
CA ALA A 54 -0.28 21.54 -7.96
C ALA A 54 0.47 22.10 -9.18
N GLY A 55 0.87 23.37 -9.06
CA GLY A 55 1.66 24.06 -10.08
C GLY A 55 3.04 23.44 -10.31
N ALA A 56 3.58 23.69 -11.50
CA ALA A 56 4.94 23.28 -11.85
C ALA A 56 6.00 24.11 -11.09
N ASN A 57 7.15 23.50 -10.87
CA ASN A 57 8.34 24.03 -10.19
C ASN A 57 8.20 24.32 -8.70
N ASP A 58 7.23 23.73 -8.01
CA ASP A 58 7.16 23.88 -6.55
C ASP A 58 8.19 23.00 -5.81
N TYR A 59 8.38 23.31 -4.53
CA TYR A 59 9.33 22.61 -3.65
C TYR A 59 9.08 21.10 -3.56
N GLY A 60 7.81 20.69 -3.57
CA GLY A 60 7.39 19.30 -3.51
C GLY A 60 7.61 18.55 -4.83
N GLU A 61 7.51 19.23 -5.96
CA GLU A 61 7.61 18.63 -7.29
C GLU A 61 9.03 18.14 -7.54
N ARG A 62 10.00 19.00 -7.23
CA ARG A 62 11.42 18.65 -7.28
C ARG A 62 11.74 17.49 -6.32
N ALA A 63 11.12 17.47 -5.15
CA ALA A 63 11.35 16.41 -4.16
C ALA A 63 10.75 15.09 -4.64
N ALA A 64 9.57 15.14 -5.26
CA ALA A 64 8.92 13.98 -5.86
C ALA A 64 9.78 13.40 -6.99
N ARG A 65 10.19 14.22 -7.96
CA ARG A 65 11.09 13.80 -9.06
C ARG A 65 12.36 13.13 -8.55
N ASP A 66 12.96 13.70 -7.51
CA ASP A 66 14.20 13.22 -6.92
C ASP A 66 14.05 11.90 -6.15
N LEU A 67 12.98 11.75 -5.39
CA LEU A 67 12.84 10.66 -4.44
C LEU A 67 12.01 9.49 -4.96
N ILE A 68 11.15 9.71 -5.97
CA ILE A 68 10.24 8.68 -6.52
C ILE A 68 11.00 7.47 -7.10
N VAL A 69 12.22 7.68 -7.59
CA VAL A 69 13.07 6.62 -8.15
C VAL A 69 13.66 5.70 -7.08
N THR A 70 13.64 6.12 -5.81
CA THR A 70 14.26 5.40 -4.69
C THR A 70 13.22 4.69 -3.84
N ARG A 71 13.58 3.52 -3.30
CA ARG A 71 12.72 2.74 -2.40
C ARG A 71 13.50 2.22 -1.18
N GLY A 72 12.79 1.90 -0.10
CA GLY A 72 13.35 1.26 1.10
C GLY A 72 14.56 1.98 1.71
N ALA A 73 15.64 1.24 1.95
CA ALA A 73 16.87 1.79 2.54
C ALA A 73 17.52 2.86 1.65
N GLY A 74 17.41 2.74 0.33
CA GLY A 74 17.92 3.72 -0.63
C GLY A 74 17.21 5.07 -0.50
N PHE A 75 15.88 5.05 -0.37
CA PHE A 75 15.09 6.26 -0.11
C PHE A 75 15.54 6.98 1.15
N ARG A 76 15.78 6.25 2.25
CA ARG A 76 16.24 6.86 3.50
C ARG A 76 17.60 7.53 3.35
N LYS A 77 18.53 6.92 2.62
CA LYS A 77 19.86 7.48 2.35
C LYS A 77 19.75 8.75 1.48
N GLU A 78 19.03 8.67 0.37
CA GLU A 78 18.89 9.77 -0.59
C GLU A 78 18.19 10.97 0.03
N LYS A 79 17.09 10.74 0.76
CA LYS A 79 16.40 11.77 1.55
C LYS A 79 17.35 12.46 2.53
N ASN A 80 18.13 11.69 3.30
CA ASN A 80 19.06 12.25 4.28
C ASN A 80 20.19 13.04 3.63
N LYS A 81 20.68 12.61 2.46
CA LYS A 81 21.68 13.33 1.67
C LYS A 81 21.14 14.69 1.21
N LYS A 82 19.93 14.71 0.63
CA LYS A 82 19.28 15.96 0.19
C LYS A 82 18.92 16.88 1.36
N LYS A 83 18.50 16.34 2.51
CA LYS A 83 18.21 17.13 3.74
C LYS A 83 19.43 17.86 4.31
N ARG A 84 20.65 17.34 4.15
CA ARG A 84 21.88 17.87 4.81
C ARG A 84 22.38 19.22 4.29
N GLY A 85 21.60 19.94 3.48
CA GLY A 85 21.83 21.36 3.20
C GLY A 85 22.04 21.74 1.73
N SER A 86 22.05 20.76 0.82
CA SER A 86 22.23 21.04 -0.62
C SER A 86 20.93 21.05 -1.42
N TYR A 87 19.80 20.65 -0.82
CA TYR A 87 18.53 20.64 -1.54
C TYR A 87 17.96 22.06 -1.67
N ARG A 88 18.22 22.66 -2.84
CA ARG A 88 17.55 23.88 -3.31
C ARG A 88 16.38 23.45 -4.16
N GLY A 89 15.24 23.27 -3.50
CA GLY A 89 13.98 22.87 -4.12
C GLY A 89 13.42 23.94 -5.06
N GLY A 90 12.12 23.83 -5.33
CA GLY A 90 11.34 24.82 -6.05
C GLY A 90 10.70 25.86 -5.12
N ASP A 91 9.73 26.59 -5.65
CA ASP A 91 9.05 27.66 -4.90
C ASP A 91 8.19 27.09 -3.77
N ILE A 92 8.13 27.83 -2.65
CA ILE A 92 7.27 27.49 -1.51
C ILE A 92 5.89 28.12 -1.76
N THR A 93 4.91 27.28 -2.09
CA THR A 93 3.52 27.71 -2.31
C THR A 93 2.74 27.70 -1.01
N MET A 94 1.88 28.70 -0.78
CA MET A 94 0.94 28.73 0.36
C MET A 94 -0.45 28.14 0.03
N GLN A 95 -0.59 27.49 -1.14
CA GLN A 95 -1.84 26.90 -1.59
C GLN A 95 -2.24 25.68 -0.75
N SER A 96 -3.55 25.47 -0.58
CA SER A 96 -4.10 24.32 0.16
C SER A 96 -4.78 23.34 -0.79
N TYR A 97 -4.38 22.06 -0.71
CA TYR A 97 -4.97 20.96 -1.50
C TYR A 97 -5.86 20.05 -0.62
N SER A 98 -6.40 20.62 0.46
CA SER A 98 -7.21 19.90 1.45
C SER A 98 -8.61 19.60 0.90
N ILE A 99 -9.24 18.56 1.44
CA ILE A 99 -10.66 18.25 1.20
C ILE A 99 -11.43 18.33 2.52
N LYS A 100 -12.68 18.80 2.47
CA LYS A 100 -13.58 18.75 3.62
C LYS A 100 -14.44 17.50 3.50
N PHE A 101 -14.43 16.65 4.53
CA PHE A 101 -15.41 15.58 4.65
C PHE A 101 -16.76 16.17 5.03
N THR A 102 -17.81 15.77 4.32
CA THR A 102 -19.20 16.17 4.56
C THR A 102 -20.03 14.98 4.97
#